data_AF-W9T7M4-F1
#
_entry.id   AF-W9T7M4-F1
#
_cell.length_a   1.000
_cell.length_b   1.000
_cell.length_c   1.000
_cell.angle_alpha   90.00
_cell.angle_beta   90.00
_cell.angle_gamma   90.00
#
_symmetry.space_group_name_H-M   'P 1'
#
loop_
_entity.id
_entity.type
_entity.pdbx_description
1 polymer ?
#
loop_
_entity_poly.entity_id
_entity_poly.type
_entity_poly.pdbx_seq_one_letter_code
_entity_poly.pdbx_strand_id
1 'polypeptide(L)'
;MAAHPHLGDHHPVGKSDILFDGYIDWVVNDAGSKSKGNYLAKNFHFNPQVKYDLGKALDYTPGKLYVGIEYDYWTNKYGIEDSSAFNTDNNVTNFIVKAHF
;
A
#
# COMPACT_ATOMS: atom_id res chain seq x y z
N MET A 1 -3.19 -12.73 14.10
CA MET A 1 -3.15 -11.32 14.52
C MET A 1 -2.70 -10.53 13.31
N ALA A 2 -3.51 -9.56 12.88
CA ALA A 2 -3.18 -8.61 11.81
C ALA A 2 -2.84 -7.26 12.45
N ALA A 3 -1.92 -6.52 11.85
CA ALA A 3 -1.51 -5.20 12.32
C ALA A 3 -1.37 -4.28 11.12
N HIS A 4 -1.96 -3.07 11.22
CA HIS A 4 -2.05 -2.12 10.11
C HIS A 4 -1.53 -0.72 10.49
N PRO A 5 -0.21 -0.54 10.67
CA PRO A 5 0.34 0.81 10.86
C PRO A 5 0.17 1.65 9.58
N HIS A 6 -0.26 2.89 9.75
CA HIS A 6 -0.31 3.92 8.72
C HIS A 6 0.72 4.99 9.04
N LEU A 7 1.51 5.42 8.03
CA LEU A 7 2.46 6.52 8.17
C LEU A 7 1.89 7.76 7.47
N GLY A 8 2.09 8.95 8.03
CA GLY A 8 1.70 10.19 7.37
C GLY A 8 2.60 11.31 7.83
N ASP A 9 3.59 11.67 7.02
CA ASP A 9 4.53 12.76 7.30
C ASP A 9 4.69 13.68 6.09
N HIS A 10 4.73 14.98 6.35
CA HIS A 10 4.80 16.03 5.35
C HIS A 10 6.15 16.74 5.42
N HIS A 11 6.83 16.87 4.28
CA HIS A 11 8.06 17.66 4.18
C HIS A 11 7.95 18.72 3.08
N PRO A 12 8.32 19.97 3.37
CA PRO A 12 8.24 21.05 2.40
C PRO A 12 9.26 20.89 1.28
N VAL A 13 8.82 21.09 0.03
CA VAL A 13 9.66 21.13 -1.17
C VAL A 13 9.14 22.23 -2.11
N GLY A 14 9.94 23.30 -2.27
CA GLY A 14 9.55 24.45 -3.06
C GLY A 14 8.31 25.15 -2.48
N LYS A 15 7.28 25.33 -3.30
CA LYS A 15 6.00 25.94 -2.89
C LYS A 15 4.98 24.95 -2.30
N SER A 16 5.33 23.67 -2.22
CA SER A 16 4.39 22.63 -1.79
C SER A 16 5.05 21.62 -0.83
N ASP A 17 4.37 20.53 -0.56
CA ASP A 17 4.82 19.46 0.33
C ASP A 17 4.90 18.12 -0.40
N ILE A 18 5.88 17.31 -0.04
CA ILE A 18 5.89 15.87 -0.26
C ILE A 18 5.26 15.20 0.96
N LEU A 19 4.31 14.30 0.70
CA LEU A 19 3.67 13.44 1.68
C LEU A 19 4.22 12.01 1.52
N PHE A 20 4.90 11.52 2.56
CA PHE A 20 5.21 10.11 2.72
C PHE A 20 4.05 9.43 3.45
N ASP A 21 3.47 8.45 2.78
CA ASP A 21 2.27 7.75 3.22
C ASP A 21 2.43 6.25 2.93
N GLY A 22 1.47 5.46 3.36
CA GLY A 22 1.39 4.04 3.10
C GLY A 22 1.04 3.26 4.34
N TYR A 23 0.98 1.96 4.14
CA TYR A 23 0.70 1.02 5.21
C TYR A 23 1.53 -0.25 5.07
N ILE A 24 1.58 -0.96 6.18
CA ILE A 24 1.99 -2.35 6.21
C ILE A 24 0.81 -3.15 6.77
N ASP A 25 0.53 -4.32 6.22
CA ASP A 25 -0.29 -5.35 6.83
C ASP A 25 0.50 -6.66 6.87
N TRP A 26 0.33 -7.44 7.93
CA TRP A 26 0.88 -8.78 7.99
C TRP A 26 -0.03 -9.74 8.74
N VAL A 27 -0.09 -10.95 8.23
CA VAL A 27 -0.63 -12.12 8.93
C VAL A 27 0.53 -13.06 9.18
N VAL A 28 0.90 -13.25 10.45
CA VAL A 28 2.12 -14.02 10.82
C VAL A 28 1.94 -15.54 10.79
N ASN A 29 0.71 -16.03 10.92
CA ASN A 29 0.40 -17.45 11.02
C ASN A 29 -0.52 -17.88 9.89
N ASP A 30 -0.28 -19.09 9.38
CA ASP A 30 -1.27 -19.76 8.55
C ASP A 30 -2.53 -20.09 9.37
N ALA A 31 -3.67 -20.22 8.70
CA ALA A 31 -4.94 -20.59 9.31
C ALA A 31 -5.66 -21.67 8.50
N GLY A 32 -6.53 -22.44 9.15
CA GLY A 32 -7.30 -23.51 8.51
C GLY A 32 -6.49 -24.77 8.22
N SER A 33 -6.94 -25.58 7.26
CA SER A 33 -6.30 -26.84 6.87
C SER A 33 -6.35 -27.06 5.37
N LYS A 34 -5.20 -27.45 4.77
CA LYS A 34 -5.12 -27.81 3.34
C LYS A 34 -6.04 -28.97 3.00
N SER A 35 -6.16 -29.95 3.90
CA SER A 35 -7.05 -31.11 3.70
C SER A 35 -8.54 -30.79 3.76
N LYS A 36 -8.92 -29.63 4.35
CA LYS A 36 -10.32 -29.18 4.45
C LYS A 36 -10.68 -28.10 3.42
N GLY A 37 -9.73 -27.73 2.55
CA GLY A 37 -9.94 -26.70 1.52
C GLY A 37 -10.13 -25.28 2.04
N ASN A 38 -9.82 -25.00 3.32
CA ASN A 38 -9.97 -23.68 3.94
C ASN A 38 -8.65 -23.10 4.44
N TYR A 39 -7.54 -23.52 3.84
CA TYR A 39 -6.21 -23.05 4.19
C TYR A 39 -6.00 -21.60 3.75
N LEU A 40 -5.47 -20.78 4.65
CA LEU A 40 -5.03 -19.42 4.39
C LEU A 40 -3.56 -19.31 4.78
N ALA A 41 -2.72 -18.95 3.82
CA ALA A 41 -1.31 -18.71 4.05
C ALA A 41 -1.08 -17.37 4.77
N LYS A 42 -0.08 -17.34 5.63
CA LYS A 42 0.54 -16.11 6.12
C LYS A 42 0.92 -15.20 4.96
N ASN A 43 0.78 -13.89 5.15
CA ASN A 43 1.04 -12.91 4.10
C ASN A 43 1.60 -11.62 4.69
N PHE A 44 2.31 -10.89 3.84
CA PHE A 44 2.88 -9.59 4.13
C PHE A 44 2.53 -8.66 2.98
N HIS A 45 1.94 -7.51 3.29
CA HIS A 45 1.56 -6.48 2.34
C HIS A 45 2.20 -5.17 2.77
N PHE A 46 3.04 -4.60 1.91
CA PHE A 46 3.67 -3.30 2.10
C PHE A 46 3.32 -2.40 0.93
N ASN A 47 2.72 -1.25 1.25
CA ASN A 47 2.29 -0.28 0.25
C ASN A 47 2.79 1.14 0.57
N PRO A 48 4.09 1.42 0.44
CA PRO A 48 4.60 2.78 0.60
C PRO A 48 4.16 3.67 -0.57
N GLN A 49 3.90 4.94 -0.26
CA GLN A 49 3.46 5.95 -1.19
C GLN A 49 4.29 7.22 -1.00
N VAL A 50 4.67 7.84 -2.11
CA VAL A 50 5.28 9.18 -2.13
C VAL A 50 4.42 10.06 -3.00
N LYS A 51 3.88 11.13 -2.41
CA LYS A 51 2.94 12.03 -3.05
C LYS A 51 3.42 13.47 -2.97
N TYR A 52 3.09 14.26 -3.97
CA TYR A 52 3.28 15.70 -4.00
C TYR A 52 1.91 16.38 -3.92
N ASP A 53 1.77 17.37 -3.05
CA ASP A 53 0.54 18.16 -2.93
C ASP A 53 0.42 19.10 -4.14
N LEU A 54 -0.28 18.62 -5.17
CA LEU A 54 -0.53 19.37 -6.39
C LEU A 54 -1.49 20.53 -6.13
N GLY A 55 -2.43 20.39 -5.18
CA GLY A 55 -3.35 21.46 -4.79
C GLY A 55 -2.59 22.67 -4.27
N LYS A 56 -1.73 22.47 -3.27
CA LYS A 56 -0.87 23.52 -2.73
C LYS A 56 0.09 24.08 -3.77
N ALA A 57 0.64 23.23 -4.66
CA ALA A 57 1.50 23.69 -5.75
C ALA A 57 0.76 24.55 -6.79
N LEU A 58 -0.56 24.48 -6.89
CA LEU A 58 -1.36 25.29 -7.83
C LEU A 58 -2.06 26.46 -7.12
N ASP A 59 -1.64 26.79 -5.90
CA ASP A 59 -2.25 27.83 -5.06
C ASP A 59 -3.74 27.55 -4.75
N TYR A 60 -4.13 26.28 -4.78
CA TYR A 60 -5.44 25.78 -4.32
C TYR A 60 -5.36 25.28 -2.87
N THR A 61 -6.50 24.82 -2.35
CA THR A 61 -6.61 24.28 -0.99
C THR A 61 -5.61 23.12 -0.79
N PRO A 62 -4.65 23.25 0.14
CA PRO A 62 -3.70 22.19 0.45
C PRO A 62 -4.39 20.90 0.88
N GLY A 63 -3.78 19.78 0.53
CA GLY A 63 -4.22 18.43 0.91
C GLY A 63 -5.49 17.91 0.25
N LYS A 64 -5.99 18.61 -0.78
CA LYS A 64 -7.17 18.21 -1.57
C LYS A 64 -6.83 17.46 -2.85
N LEU A 65 -5.63 17.65 -3.41
CA LEU A 65 -5.19 16.97 -4.63
C LEU A 65 -3.72 16.58 -4.53
N TYR A 66 -3.45 15.29 -4.62
CA TYR A 66 -2.11 14.72 -4.64
C TYR A 66 -1.86 13.96 -5.94
N VAL A 67 -0.62 14.00 -6.40
CA VAL A 67 -0.10 13.10 -7.44
C VAL A 67 1.15 12.42 -6.92
N GLY A 68 1.45 11.21 -7.37
CA GLY A 68 2.61 10.51 -6.84
C GLY A 68 2.85 9.15 -7.44
N ILE A 69 3.67 8.39 -6.71
CA ILE A 69 3.95 6.98 -6.98
C ILE A 69 3.59 6.14 -5.75
N GLU A 70 3.22 4.90 -6.00
CA GLU A 70 3.04 3.88 -4.99
C GLU A 70 3.77 2.61 -5.41
N TYR A 71 4.24 1.86 -4.43
CA TYR A 71 4.78 0.52 -4.64
C TYR A 71 3.93 -0.46 -3.85
N ASP A 72 3.46 -1.54 -4.47
CA ASP A 72 2.65 -2.58 -3.83
C ASP A 72 3.43 -3.89 -3.85
N TYR A 73 3.83 -4.34 -2.68
CA TYR A 73 4.44 -5.63 -2.47
C TYR A 73 3.55 -6.47 -1.57
N TRP A 74 3.01 -7.58 -2.07
CA TRP A 74 2.12 -8.45 -1.32
C TRP A 74 2.42 -9.93 -1.55
N THR A 75 2.95 -10.62 -0.55
CA THR A 75 3.19 -12.07 -0.64
C THR A 75 1.91 -12.85 -0.41
N ASN A 76 1.70 -13.99 -1.07
CA ASN A 76 0.52 -14.85 -0.88
C ASN A 76 -0.79 -14.05 -0.88
N LYS A 77 -1.01 -13.25 -1.94
CA LYS A 77 -2.12 -12.31 -2.02
C LYS A 77 -3.46 -12.98 -1.67
N TYR A 78 -4.26 -12.32 -0.84
CA TYR A 78 -5.51 -12.84 -0.26
C TYR A 78 -5.37 -14.12 0.60
N GLY A 79 -4.16 -14.44 1.07
CA GLY A 79 -3.88 -15.68 1.79
C GLY A 79 -3.79 -16.92 0.89
N ILE A 80 -3.69 -16.73 -0.43
CA ILE A 80 -3.52 -17.83 -1.38
C ILE A 80 -2.04 -18.11 -1.54
N GLU A 81 -1.62 -19.32 -1.21
CA GLU A 81 -0.22 -19.75 -1.23
C GLU A 81 0.37 -19.67 -2.65
N ASP A 82 1.50 -18.99 -2.78
CA ASP A 82 2.28 -18.90 -4.01
C ASP A 82 2.84 -20.27 -4.41
N SER A 83 2.84 -20.54 -5.71
CA SER A 83 3.38 -21.78 -6.26
C SER A 83 3.88 -21.61 -7.68
N SER A 84 4.70 -22.55 -8.16
CA SER A 84 5.19 -22.56 -9.55
C SER A 84 4.08 -22.62 -10.60
N ALA A 85 2.89 -23.12 -10.24
CA ALA A 85 1.74 -23.23 -11.13
C ALA A 85 0.81 -22.01 -11.07
N PHE A 86 0.87 -21.25 -9.97
CA PHE A 86 0.00 -20.11 -9.72
C PHE A 86 0.74 -19.10 -8.85
N ASN A 87 1.24 -18.04 -9.49
CA ASN A 87 1.92 -16.96 -8.81
C ASN A 87 0.89 -16.04 -8.16
N THR A 88 1.01 -15.84 -6.85
CA THR A 88 0.13 -14.97 -6.07
C THR A 88 0.88 -13.83 -5.39
N ASP A 89 2.19 -13.77 -5.53
CA ASP A 89 2.99 -12.65 -5.08
C ASP A 89 2.76 -11.43 -5.99
N ASN A 90 2.49 -10.28 -5.38
CA ASN A 90 2.34 -9.01 -6.07
C ASN A 90 3.60 -8.16 -5.88
N ASN A 91 4.09 -7.59 -6.98
CA ASN A 91 5.21 -6.65 -6.97
C ASN A 91 5.00 -5.63 -8.09
N VAL A 92 4.44 -4.47 -7.76
CA VAL A 92 3.99 -3.50 -8.76
C VAL A 92 4.33 -2.08 -8.31
N THR A 93 4.76 -1.25 -9.27
CA THR A 93 4.87 0.20 -9.08
C THR A 93 3.78 0.89 -9.90
N ASN A 94 3.01 1.78 -9.29
CA ASN A 94 1.96 2.54 -9.96
C ASN A 94 2.18 4.05 -9.85
N PHE A 95 1.56 4.79 -10.75
CA PHE A 95 1.30 6.23 -10.58
C PHE A 95 -0.07 6.41 -9.93
N ILE A 96 -0.19 7.39 -9.03
CA ILE A 96 -1.42 7.68 -8.31
C ILE A 96 -1.83 9.16 -8.45
N VAL A 97 -3.14 9.37 -8.55
CA VAL A 97 -3.80 10.67 -8.32
C VAL A 97 -4.83 10.47 -7.21
N LYS A 98 -4.77 11.29 -6.16
CA LYS A 98 -5.68 11.21 -5.01
C LYS A 98 -6.36 12.56 -4.79
N ALA A 99 -7.70 12.56 -4.81
CA ALA A 99 -8.51 13.74 -4.52
C ALA A 99 -9.31 13.53 -3.22
N HIS A 100 -9.34 14.55 -2.37
CA HIS A 100 -10.21 14.62 -1.19
C HIS A 100 -11.22 15.74 -1.41
N PHE A 101 -12.51 15.48 -1.11
CA PHE A 101 -13.59 16.47 -1.27
C PHE A 101 -14.05 16.96 0.10
#